data_AF-A0A3M1D3N7-F1
#
_entry.id   AF-A0A3M1D3N7-F1
#
_cell.length_a   1.000
_cell.length_b   1.000
_cell.length_c   1.000
_cell.angle_alpha   90.00
_cell.angle_beta   90.00
_cell.angle_gamma   90.00
#
_symmetry.space_group_name_H-M   'P 1'
#
loop_
_entity.id
_entity.type
_entity.pdbx_description
1 polymer ?
#
loop_
_entity_poly.entity_id
_entity_poly.type
_entity_poly.pdbx_seq_one_letter_code
_entity_poly.pdbx_strand_id
1 'polypeptide(L)'
;MRKPLRFLGLLLLLCLAVPPNMYAVNSNAGTSAFSFLKINLGARPVAMGGAFTGLADDINALYYNPAGLALLEDDQYVAGYNNYFVDMQSGFVGYAKKQGFDRSIAVFASYLTLGSFVQTDLNGNVTGDFNGGDFVLGGTYALSFRQAYA
;
A
#
# COMPACT_ATOMS: atom_id res chain seq x y z
N MET A 1 -9.61 24.11 -30.09
CA MET A 1 -9.54 22.95 -29.16
C MET A 1 -10.04 23.36 -27.78
N ARG A 2 -11.30 23.07 -27.42
CA ARG A 2 -11.91 23.37 -26.10
C ARG A 2 -12.76 22.16 -25.68
N LYS A 3 -12.14 21.14 -25.07
CA LYS A 3 -12.85 19.94 -24.56
C LYS A 3 -12.55 19.50 -23.10
N PRO A 4 -11.74 20.18 -22.25
CA PRO A 4 -11.49 19.66 -20.90
C PRO A 4 -12.64 19.97 -19.91
N LEU A 5 -13.44 21.00 -20.17
CA LEU A 5 -14.45 21.50 -19.22
C LEU A 5 -15.65 20.54 -19.05
N ARG A 6 -15.97 19.76 -20.08
CA ARG A 6 -17.07 18.77 -20.04
C ARG A 6 -16.70 17.52 -19.23
N PHE A 7 -15.44 17.09 -19.29
CA PHE A 7 -14.95 15.97 -18.48
C PHE A 7 -14.86 16.34 -17.00
N LEU A 8 -14.42 17.57 -16.69
CA LEU A 8 -14.36 18.06 -15.32
C LEU A 8 -15.76 18.16 -14.68
N GLY A 9 -16.75 18.61 -15.44
CA GLY A 9 -18.15 18.67 -14.99
C GLY A 9 -18.75 17.29 -14.71
N LEU A 10 -18.45 16.29 -15.54
CA LEU A 10 -18.95 14.92 -15.35
C LEU A 10 -18.33 14.25 -14.11
N LEU A 11 -17.05 14.52 -13.85
CA LEU A 11 -16.31 13.99 -12.70
C LEU A 11 -16.79 14.62 -11.38
N LEU A 12 -17.12 15.92 -11.40
CA LEU A 12 -17.72 16.62 -10.27
C LEU A 12 -19.14 16.11 -9.96
N LEU A 13 -19.93 15.82 -11.00
CA LEU A 13 -21.30 15.31 -10.85
C LEU A 13 -21.32 13.87 -10.31
N LEU A 14 -20.33 13.06 -10.68
CA LEU A 14 -20.14 11.70 -10.13
C LEU A 14 -19.78 11.73 -8.64
N CYS A 15 -19.00 12.72 -8.20
CA CYS A 15 -18.64 12.92 -6.79
C CYS A 15 -19.84 13.35 -5.92
N LEU A 16 -20.82 14.05 -6.50
CA LEU A 16 -22.01 14.54 -5.79
C LEU A 16 -23.16 13.53 -5.72
N ALA A 17 -23.12 12.45 -6.51
CA ALA A 17 -24.18 11.44 -6.57
C ALA A 17 -24.07 10.36 -5.50
N VAL A 18 -23.08 10.42 -4.60
CA VAL A 18 -22.92 9.46 -3.50
C VAL A 18 -23.74 9.95 -2.29
N PRO A 19 -24.83 9.27 -1.90
CA PRO A 19 -25.60 9.68 -0.72
C PRO A 19 -24.72 9.57 0.54
N PRO A 20 -24.77 10.55 1.45
CA PRO A 20 -24.11 10.44 2.74
C PRO A 20 -24.90 9.47 3.62
N ASN A 21 -24.66 8.18 3.47
CA ASN A 21 -25.09 7.21 4.46
C ASN A 21 -24.24 7.46 5.72
N MET A 22 -24.77 8.27 6.63
CA MET A 22 -24.20 8.49 7.95
C MET A 22 -24.40 7.21 8.78
N TYR A 23 -23.43 6.30 8.72
CA TYR A 23 -23.32 5.24 9.70
C TYR A 23 -22.77 5.85 11.00
N ALA A 24 -23.35 5.47 12.14
CA ALA A 24 -22.76 5.74 13.44
C ALA A 24 -21.41 5.02 13.49
N VAL A 25 -20.33 5.78 13.25
CA VAL A 25 -18.96 5.29 13.30
C VAL A 25 -18.66 4.96 14.78
N ASN A 26 -18.30 3.71 15.05
CA ASN A 26 -17.83 3.27 16.37
C ASN A 26 -16.76 4.25 16.88
N SER A 27 -16.75 4.62 18.17
CA SER A 27 -15.73 5.54 18.71
C SER A 27 -14.29 5.03 18.55
N ASN A 28 -14.12 3.73 18.31
CA ASN A 28 -12.88 3.06 17.95
C ASN A 28 -12.75 2.73 16.45
N ALA A 29 -13.76 2.99 15.62
CA ALA A 29 -13.60 2.80 14.18
C ALA A 29 -12.55 3.80 13.64
N GLY A 30 -11.49 3.26 13.04
CA GLY A 30 -10.33 4.03 12.59
C GLY A 30 -9.16 4.10 13.58
N THR A 31 -9.28 3.58 14.82
CA THR A 31 -8.13 3.55 15.75
C THR A 31 -7.10 2.47 15.40
N SER A 32 -7.48 1.44 14.63
CA SER A 32 -6.58 0.42 14.07
C SER A 32 -7.12 -0.24 12.80
N ALA A 33 -7.60 0.54 11.83
CA ALA A 33 -7.88 -0.02 10.51
C ALA A 33 -6.56 -0.36 9.81
N PHE A 34 -6.52 -1.49 9.08
CA PHE A 34 -5.40 -1.90 8.22
C PHE A 34 -4.05 -2.10 8.95
N SER A 35 -4.06 -2.80 10.09
CA SER A 35 -2.84 -3.13 10.85
C SER A 35 -1.78 -3.89 10.03
N PHE A 36 -2.19 -4.60 8.97
CA PHE A 36 -1.29 -5.26 8.03
C PHE A 36 -0.33 -4.28 7.33
N LEU A 37 -0.67 -2.99 7.23
CA LEU A 37 0.22 -1.94 6.72
C LEU A 37 1.39 -1.63 7.66
N LYS A 38 1.53 -2.32 8.80
CA LYS A 38 2.73 -2.27 9.65
C LYS A 38 3.70 -3.43 9.38
N ILE A 39 3.30 -4.39 8.54
CA ILE A 39 4.16 -5.49 8.14
C ILE A 39 5.24 -4.94 7.21
N ASN A 40 6.48 -4.97 7.68
CA ASN A 40 7.63 -4.50 6.91
C ASN A 40 7.71 -5.22 5.54
N LEU A 41 7.87 -4.43 4.48
CA LEU A 41 8.09 -4.91 3.12
C LEU A 41 9.57 -4.77 2.74
N GLY A 42 10.06 -5.62 1.84
CA GLY A 42 11.45 -5.57 1.37
C GLY A 42 12.47 -6.26 2.28
N ALA A 43 13.32 -7.10 1.70
CA ALA A 43 14.33 -7.84 2.48
C ALA A 43 15.34 -6.91 3.19
N ARG A 44 15.80 -5.84 2.52
CA ARG A 44 16.77 -4.89 3.08
C ARG A 44 16.19 -4.06 4.25
N PRO A 45 15.02 -3.41 4.12
CA PRO A 45 14.37 -2.76 5.26
C PRO A 45 14.05 -3.73 6.41
N VAL A 46 13.59 -4.95 6.12
CA VAL A 46 13.32 -5.97 7.15
C VAL A 46 14.60 -6.36 7.90
N ALA A 47 15.71 -6.55 7.20
CA ALA A 47 17.01 -6.84 7.82
C ALA A 47 17.52 -5.69 8.72
N MET A 48 17.06 -4.46 8.47
CA MET A 48 17.33 -3.29 9.32
C MET A 48 16.31 -3.10 10.45
N GLY A 49 15.42 -4.08 10.69
CA GLY A 49 14.36 -3.97 11.70
C GLY A 49 13.30 -2.92 11.37
N GLY A 50 13.11 -2.59 10.09
CA GLY A 50 12.19 -1.56 9.61
C GLY A 50 12.76 -0.14 9.63
N ALA A 51 14.02 0.05 10.06
CA ALA A 51 14.66 1.36 10.15
C ALA A 51 15.17 1.87 8.79
N PHE A 52 14.27 2.10 7.83
CA PHE A 52 14.64 2.44 6.45
C PHE A 52 14.22 3.86 6.00
N THR A 53 13.35 4.55 6.74
CA THR A 53 12.79 5.88 6.34
C THR A 53 13.86 6.93 6.02
N GLY A 54 14.98 6.95 6.74
CA GLY A 54 16.07 7.92 6.53
C GLY A 54 17.06 7.53 5.43
N LEU A 55 17.13 6.25 5.06
CA LEU A 55 18.01 5.75 4.01
C LEU A 55 17.29 5.79 2.66
N ALA A 56 16.14 5.10 2.55
CA ALA A 56 15.17 5.16 1.46
C ALA A 56 15.75 5.44 0.06
N ASP A 57 16.81 4.72 -0.30
CA ASP A 57 17.65 4.94 -1.49
C ASP A 57 17.37 3.93 -2.61
N ASP A 58 16.37 3.07 -2.42
CA ASP A 58 15.95 2.05 -3.39
C ASP A 58 14.42 2.01 -3.50
N ILE A 59 13.90 1.11 -4.33
CA ILE A 59 12.48 0.93 -4.60
C ILE A 59 11.64 0.74 -3.33
N ASN A 60 12.18 0.20 -2.23
CA ASN A 60 11.44 0.06 -0.99
C ASN A 60 11.01 1.43 -0.42
N ALA A 61 11.63 2.53 -0.84
CA ALA A 61 11.20 3.90 -0.55
C ALA A 61 9.71 4.14 -0.87
N LEU A 62 9.13 3.42 -1.84
CA LEU A 62 7.69 3.50 -2.16
C LEU A 62 6.77 3.24 -0.94
N TYR A 63 7.25 2.45 0.03
CA TYR A 63 6.51 2.09 1.24
C TYR A 63 7.01 2.85 2.47
N TYR A 64 8.33 3.05 2.61
CA TYR A 64 8.91 3.68 3.80
C TYR A 64 9.05 5.20 3.73
N ASN A 65 9.40 5.75 2.57
CA ASN A 65 9.57 7.19 2.37
C ASN A 65 9.55 7.56 0.87
N PRO A 66 8.38 7.93 0.33
CA PRO A 66 8.19 8.36 -1.06
C PRO A 66 9.21 9.37 -1.60
N ALA A 67 9.75 10.26 -0.76
CA ALA A 67 10.69 11.28 -1.20
C ALA A 67 12.02 10.67 -1.71
N GLY A 68 12.41 9.53 -1.15
CA GLY A 68 13.61 8.79 -1.54
C GLY A 68 13.59 8.28 -2.99
N LEU A 69 12.39 8.05 -3.55
CA LEU A 69 12.26 7.60 -4.94
C LEU A 69 12.81 8.62 -5.95
N ALA A 70 12.87 9.91 -5.61
CA ALA A 70 13.45 10.92 -6.48
C ALA A 70 14.97 10.76 -6.65
N LEU A 71 15.62 9.98 -5.77
CA LEU A 71 17.06 9.72 -5.77
C LEU A 71 17.43 8.43 -6.52
N LEU A 72 16.45 7.68 -7.04
CA LEU A 72 16.74 6.45 -7.78
C LEU A 72 17.63 6.72 -8.99
N GLU A 73 18.60 5.84 -9.21
CA GLU A 73 19.50 5.92 -10.36
C GLU A 73 18.90 5.31 -11.62
N ASP A 74 18.15 4.21 -11.46
CA ASP A 74 17.56 3.40 -12.53
C ASP A 74 16.12 2.96 -12.20
N ASP A 75 15.46 2.39 -13.20
CA ASP A 75 14.21 1.65 -13.01
C ASP A 75 14.45 0.42 -12.12
N GLN A 76 13.57 0.20 -11.15
CA GLN A 76 13.72 -0.88 -10.17
C GLN A 76 12.42 -1.67 -10.05
N TYR A 77 12.56 -2.94 -9.65
CA TYR A 77 11.46 -3.84 -9.37
C TYR A 77 11.72 -4.54 -8.04
N VAL A 78 10.66 -4.87 -7.32
CA VAL A 78 10.76 -5.65 -6.09
C VAL A 78 9.57 -6.57 -5.99
N ALA A 79 9.82 -7.78 -5.50
CA ALA A 79 8.78 -8.71 -5.11
C ALA A 79 9.23 -9.42 -3.84
N GLY A 80 8.27 -9.83 -3.03
CA GLY A 80 8.55 -10.68 -1.88
C GLY A 80 7.31 -11.39 -1.41
N TYR A 81 7.56 -12.48 -0.69
CA TYR A 81 6.57 -13.37 -0.15
C TYR A 81 7.02 -13.79 1.24
N ASN A 82 6.09 -13.75 2.20
CA ASN A 82 6.31 -14.18 3.57
C ASN A 82 5.27 -15.22 3.93
N ASN A 83 5.73 -16.36 4.42
CA ASN A 83 4.88 -17.37 5.03
C ASN A 83 4.99 -17.23 6.56
N TYR A 84 3.91 -16.80 7.20
CA TYR A 84 3.85 -16.60 8.65
C TYR A 84 3.32 -17.87 9.35
N PHE A 85 3.28 -17.82 10.67
CA PHE A 85 2.69 -18.87 11.48
C PHE A 85 1.17 -18.92 11.30
N VAL A 86 0.56 -20.10 11.50
CA VAL A 86 -0.89 -20.31 11.45
C VAL A 86 -1.48 -19.98 10.06
N ASP A 87 -0.87 -20.52 9.00
CA ASP A 87 -1.31 -20.42 7.60
C ASP A 87 -1.48 -19.00 7.04
N MET A 88 -1.01 -17.98 7.77
CA MET A 88 -1.02 -16.60 7.31
C MET A 88 0.07 -16.39 6.26
N GLN A 89 -0.25 -15.68 5.19
CA GLN A 89 0.71 -15.41 4.12
C GLN A 89 0.60 -13.95 3.69
N SER A 90 1.72 -13.32 3.37
CA SER A 90 1.72 -12.00 2.77
C SER A 90 2.61 -11.96 1.55
N GLY A 91 2.24 -11.12 0.59
CA GLY A 91 3.04 -10.86 -0.59
C GLY A 91 3.06 -9.39 -0.93
N PHE A 92 4.12 -8.96 -1.61
CA PHE A 92 4.20 -7.62 -2.16
C PHE A 92 4.93 -7.63 -3.51
N VAL A 93 4.55 -6.71 -4.37
CA VAL A 93 5.23 -6.43 -5.64
C VAL A 93 5.21 -4.93 -5.88
N GLY A 94 6.30 -4.39 -6.40
CA GLY A 94 6.46 -2.98 -6.71
C GLY A 94 7.30 -2.76 -7.96
N TYR A 95 7.01 -1.67 -8.66
CA TYR A 95 7.80 -1.15 -9.76
C TYR A 95 8.00 0.35 -9.59
N ALA A 96 9.23 0.81 -9.80
CA ALA A 96 9.58 2.22 -9.84
C ALA A 96 10.22 2.53 -11.19
N LYS A 97 9.75 3.59 -11.83
CA LYS A 97 10.27 4.12 -13.07
C LYS A 97 10.86 5.50 -12.85
N LYS A 98 12.13 5.67 -13.22
CA LYS A 98 12.78 6.96 -13.23
C LYS A 98 12.33 7.79 -14.44
N GLN A 99 12.09 9.07 -14.23
CA GLN A 99 11.64 10.01 -15.24
C GLN A 99 12.57 11.24 -15.29
N GLY A 100 13.73 11.07 -15.92
CA GLY A 100 14.75 12.13 -15.98
C GLY A 100 15.69 12.07 -14.76
N PHE A 101 16.26 13.21 -14.39
CA PHE A 101 17.27 13.27 -13.31
C PHE A 101 16.68 13.56 -11.93
N ASP A 102 15.45 14.05 -11.86
CA ASP A 102 14.85 14.63 -10.66
C ASP A 102 13.52 13.98 -10.26
N ARG A 103 12.96 13.06 -11.06
CA ARG A 103 11.61 12.53 -10.86
C ARG A 103 11.55 11.03 -10.97
N SER A 104 10.60 10.45 -10.24
CA SER A 104 10.24 9.04 -10.34
C SER A 104 8.76 8.83 -10.10
N ILE A 105 8.20 7.83 -10.78
CA ILE A 105 6.88 7.28 -10.48
C ILE A 105 7.04 5.86 -9.95
N ALA A 106 6.20 5.44 -9.02
CA ALA A 106 6.19 4.07 -8.54
C ALA A 106 4.77 3.58 -8.28
N VAL A 107 4.57 2.28 -8.39
CA VAL A 107 3.32 1.60 -8.04
C VAL A 107 3.65 0.32 -7.29
N PHE A 108 2.74 -0.08 -6.39
CA PHE A 108 2.88 -1.34 -5.68
C PHE A 108 1.53 -1.96 -5.33
N ALA A 109 1.57 -3.25 -5.07
CA ALA A 109 0.47 -4.04 -4.55
C ALA A 109 0.99 -4.90 -3.40
N SER A 110 0.17 -5.10 -2.37
CA SER A 110 0.46 -6.05 -1.30
C SER A 110 -0.82 -6.68 -0.76
N TYR A 111 -0.73 -7.93 -0.34
CA TYR A 111 -1.83 -8.65 0.29
C TYR A 111 -1.38 -9.29 1.61
N LEU A 112 -2.34 -9.52 2.49
CA LEU A 112 -2.24 -10.40 3.65
C LEU A 112 -3.43 -11.37 3.62
N THR A 113 -3.19 -12.67 3.68
CA THR A 113 -4.23 -13.68 3.97
C THR A 113 -4.02 -14.20 5.38
N LEU A 114 -5.11 -14.36 6.12
CA LEU A 114 -5.11 -14.87 7.48
C LEU A 114 -5.22 -16.40 7.54
N GLY A 115 -5.31 -17.08 6.38
CA GLY A 115 -5.53 -18.52 6.32
C GLY A 115 -6.99 -18.90 6.53
N SER A 116 -7.21 -20.13 6.98
CA SER A 116 -8.53 -20.70 7.23
C SER A 116 -8.73 -21.01 8.70
N PHE A 117 -9.91 -20.66 9.21
CA PHE A 117 -10.28 -20.84 10.61
C PHE A 117 -11.55 -21.66 10.72
N VAL A 118 -11.58 -22.57 11.69
CA VAL A 118 -12.77 -23.36 11.99
C VAL A 118 -13.84 -22.45 12.59
N GLN A 119 -15.00 -22.42 11.95
CA GLN A 119 -16.18 -21.72 12.43
C GLN A 119 -16.97 -22.59 13.41
N THR A 120 -17.29 -22.03 14.58
CA THR A 120 -18.02 -22.71 15.65
C THR A 120 -19.24 -21.90 16.09
N ASP A 121 -20.37 -22.55 16.37
CA ASP A 121 -21.56 -21.90 16.92
C ASP A 121 -21.41 -21.60 18.43
N LEU A 122 -22.41 -20.97 19.04
CA LEU A 122 -22.40 -20.66 20.48
C LEU A 122 -22.39 -21.91 21.38
N ASN A 123 -22.69 -23.08 20.81
CA ASN A 123 -22.80 -24.36 21.50
C ASN A 123 -21.54 -25.22 21.32
N GLY A 124 -20.54 -24.77 20.58
CA GLY A 124 -19.30 -25.51 20.33
C GLY A 124 -19.35 -26.45 19.13
N ASN A 125 -20.42 -26.45 18.32
CA ASN A 125 -20.50 -27.28 17.13
C ASN A 125 -19.78 -26.61 15.95
N VAL A 126 -18.96 -27.37 15.25
CA VAL A 126 -18.30 -26.92 14.02
C VAL A 126 -19.33 -26.75 12.91
N THR A 127 -19.42 -25.54 12.36
CA THR A 127 -20.39 -25.18 11.31
C THR A 127 -19.75 -25.01 9.93
N GLY A 128 -18.42 -25.00 9.84
CA GLY A 128 -17.67 -24.84 8.59
C GLY A 128 -16.33 -24.15 8.84
N ASP A 129 -15.74 -23.59 7.78
CA ASP A 129 -14.52 -22.80 7.84
C ASP A 129 -14.76 -21.38 7.32
N PHE A 130 -14.03 -20.41 7.85
CA PHE A 130 -14.01 -19.03 7.37
C PHE A 130 -12.59 -18.54 7.14
N ASN A 131 -12.42 -17.66 6.15
CA ASN A 131 -11.13 -17.08 5.80
C ASN A 131 -11.24 -15.55 5.82
N GLY A 132 -10.11 -14.86 5.92
CA GLY A 132 -10.04 -13.40 5.88
C GLY A 132 -8.73 -12.92 5.28
N GLY A 133 -8.73 -11.72 4.73
CA GLY A 133 -7.53 -11.13 4.16
C GLY A 133 -7.72 -9.66 3.79
N ASP A 134 -6.58 -8.99 3.63
CA ASP A 134 -6.46 -7.59 3.28
C ASP A 134 -5.65 -7.42 1.99
N PHE A 135 -5.91 -6.34 1.27
CA PHE A 135 -5.18 -5.98 0.06
C PHE A 135 -4.99 -4.47 -0.03
N VAL A 136 -3.83 -4.05 -0.53
CA VAL A 136 -3.52 -2.65 -0.81
C VAL A 136 -2.93 -2.49 -2.20
N LEU A 137 -3.33 -1.40 -2.85
CA LEU A 137 -2.70 -0.85 -4.03
C LEU A 137 -2.25 0.57 -3.72
N GLY A 138 -1.05 0.93 -4.14
CA GLY A 138 -0.50 2.26 -3.94
C GLY A 138 0.27 2.76 -5.14
N GLY A 139 0.33 4.09 -5.26
CA GLY A 139 1.07 4.79 -6.29
C GLY A 139 1.74 6.02 -5.72
N THR A 140 2.93 6.32 -6.22
CA THR A 140 3.78 7.42 -5.72
C THR A 140 4.36 8.20 -6.89
N TYR A 141 4.47 9.51 -6.72
CA TYR A 141 5.24 10.40 -7.57
C TYR A 141 6.21 11.20 -6.70
N ALA A 142 7.48 11.21 -7.06
CA ALA A 142 8.53 11.89 -6.33
C ALA A 142 9.26 12.88 -7.23
N LEU A 143 9.63 14.03 -6.67
CA LEU A 143 10.33 15.12 -7.36
C LEU A 143 11.41 15.70 -6.44
N SER A 144 12.64 15.83 -6.93
CA SER A 144 13.74 16.51 -6.27
C SER A 144 13.86 17.95 -6.77
N PHE A 145 13.78 18.93 -5.86
CA PHE A 145 13.84 20.36 -6.18
C PHE A 145 15.26 20.93 -6.20
N ARG A 146 16.26 20.15 -5.79
CA ARG A 146 17.65 20.61 -5.71
C ARG A 146 18.57 19.46 -6.10
N GLN A 147 19.55 19.74 -6.96
CA GLN A 147 20.63 18.82 -7.26
C GLN A 147 21.39 18.56 -5.95
N ALA A 148 21.19 17.39 -5.35
CA ALA A 148 22.06 16.94 -4.28
C ALA A 148 23.43 16.74 -4.93
N TYR A 149 24.37 17.63 -4.60
CA TYR A 149 25.76 17.48 -5.00
C TYR A 149 26.26 16.17 -4.40
N ALA A 150 26.60 15.23 -5.27
CA ALA A 150 27.42 14.06 -4.95
C ALA A 150 28.85 14.52 -4.63
#